data_AF-A0AA88SN90-F1
#
_entry.id   AF-A0AA88SN90-F1
#
_cell.length_a   1.000
_cell.length_b   1.000
_cell.length_c   1.000
_cell.angle_alpha   90.00
_cell.angle_beta   90.00
_cell.angle_gamma   90.00
#
_symmetry.space_group_name_H-M   'P 1'
#
loop_
_entity.id
_entity.type
_entity.pdbx_description
1 polymer ?
#
loop_
_entity_poly.entity_id
_entity_poly.type
_entity_poly.pdbx_seq_one_letter_code
_entity_poly.pdbx_strand_id
1 'polypeptide(L)'
;MEKKPHVKNFTELNFTPPMAPVNTGYSAAVLDFKKKLLEMLKARKGEQLLQIPEFLQWIRSLWKAVKFENFIFSFRNTLVAHAYDNLCKEFSDWEWSFRKNILSLISKAEVQLSNTETSSIHGVVDALNKKTVKEHMIQSEEMTKKLKDYYKTKDRSVHLVEKYKTDFIKSIKSLETEMKNEVNKRLDLAIEMKKNTAKLEEIHSKQAAMVESQVLQLLQKYKARNDEESDEDLKADFERMWRREIANFTGLKERDVPADVLKQLRASLGNRQVNEDLQNVTNLTHYGQDVFKVRERDQCQKKVQNFTQLCLKPAVTEYIDQSIGPDIVDAVLENKSTAYST
;
A
#
# COMPACT_ATOMS: atom_id res chain seq x y z
N MET A 1 45.08 11.86 72.20
CA MET A 1 44.97 12.07 70.74
C MET A 1 43.56 11.66 70.33
N GLU A 2 42.70 12.63 70.05
CA GLU A 2 41.58 12.46 69.11
C GLU A 2 41.10 13.86 68.71
N LYS A 3 41.41 14.23 67.48
CA LYS A 3 41.12 15.55 66.91
C LYS A 3 39.69 15.55 66.39
N LYS A 4 38.87 16.49 66.86
CA LYS A 4 37.59 16.84 66.23
C LYS A 4 37.84 17.26 64.77
N PRO A 5 37.02 16.84 63.79
CA PRO A 5 37.18 17.28 62.42
C PRO A 5 36.81 18.76 62.30
N HIS A 6 37.77 19.55 61.83
CA HIS A 6 37.57 20.93 61.43
C HIS A 6 36.49 21.01 60.33
N VAL A 7 35.42 21.75 60.63
CA VAL A 7 34.50 22.27 59.63
C VAL A 7 35.31 23.18 58.71
N LYS A 8 35.54 22.75 57.47
CA LYS A 8 36.18 23.60 56.46
C LYS A 8 35.16 24.67 56.06
N ASN A 9 35.52 25.93 56.33
CA ASN A 9 34.78 27.10 55.88
C ASN A 9 34.69 27.10 54.34
N PHE A 10 33.46 27.10 53.82
CA PHE A 10 33.15 27.22 52.38
C PHE A 10 33.24 28.68 51.91
N THR A 11 34.35 29.37 52.15
CA THR A 11 34.53 30.77 51.73
C THR A 11 35.60 30.98 50.66
N GLU A 12 36.20 29.93 50.12
CA GLU A 12 37.17 30.04 49.02
C GLU A 12 36.87 29.03 47.90
N LEU A 13 35.75 29.22 47.20
CA LEU A 13 35.64 28.83 45.79
C LEU A 13 35.36 30.10 44.99
N ASN A 14 36.42 30.70 44.43
CA ASN A 14 36.31 31.69 43.37
C ASN A 14 35.67 31.02 42.14
N PHE A 15 34.34 31.02 42.08
CA PHE A 15 33.55 30.60 40.91
C PHE A 15 33.53 31.69 39.83
N THR A 16 34.69 32.13 39.36
CA THR A 16 34.77 32.78 38.06
C THR A 16 35.31 31.75 37.07
N PRO A 17 34.45 30.92 36.44
CA PRO A 17 34.89 30.15 35.29
C PRO A 17 35.42 31.13 34.24
N PRO A 18 36.37 30.75 33.37
CA PRO A 18 36.67 31.60 32.22
C PRO A 18 35.38 31.63 31.39
N MET A 19 34.59 32.71 31.53
CA MET A 19 33.41 32.89 30.70
C MET A 19 33.92 32.90 29.28
N ALA A 20 33.59 31.86 28.50
CA ALA A 20 33.68 31.94 27.05
C ALA A 20 33.03 33.27 26.63
N PRO A 21 33.63 34.04 25.71
CA PRO A 21 33.15 35.36 25.36
C PRO A 21 31.65 35.29 25.09
N VAL A 22 30.90 36.14 25.79
CA VAL A 22 29.43 36.12 25.77
C VAL A 22 28.99 36.17 24.30
N ASN A 23 28.37 35.09 23.81
CA ASN A 23 27.78 35.10 22.48
C ASN A 23 26.76 36.24 22.47
N THR A 24 27.10 37.32 21.76
CA THR A 24 26.35 38.58 21.74
C THR A 24 24.94 38.40 21.19
N GLY A 25 24.76 37.46 20.25
CA GLY A 25 23.44 37.08 19.75
C GLY A 25 22.61 36.34 20.81
N TYR A 26 23.22 35.40 21.54
CA TYR A 26 22.55 34.67 22.61
C TYR A 26 22.18 35.59 23.78
N SER A 27 23.09 36.46 24.24
CA SER A 27 22.81 37.38 25.33
C SER A 27 21.77 38.43 24.97
N ALA A 28 21.77 38.93 23.73
CA ALA A 28 20.72 39.80 23.22
C ALA A 28 19.35 39.09 23.20
N ALA A 29 19.30 37.83 22.74
CA ALA A 29 18.06 37.04 22.73
C ALA A 29 17.55 36.74 24.15
N VAL A 30 18.44 36.39 25.08
CA VAL A 30 18.08 36.17 26.49
C VAL A 30 17.61 37.47 27.14
N LEU A 31 18.23 38.61 26.83
CA LEU A 31 17.81 39.91 27.35
C LEU A 31 16.44 40.30 26.81
N ASP A 32 16.21 40.12 25.51
CA ASP A 32 14.92 40.36 24.86
C ASP A 32 13.82 39.46 25.46
N PHE A 33 14.10 38.17 25.64
CA PHE A 33 13.19 37.25 26.32
C PHE A 33 12.88 37.69 27.75
N LYS A 34 13.89 38.05 28.55
CA LYS A 34 13.71 38.55 29.92
C LYS A 34 12.86 39.82 29.96
N LYS A 35 13.09 40.76 29.04
CA LYS A 35 12.29 41.99 28.93
C LYS A 35 10.84 41.68 28.61
N LYS A 36 10.59 40.86 27.58
CA LYS A 36 9.23 40.42 27.21
C LYS A 36 8.51 39.74 28.37
N LEU A 37 9.20 38.86 29.08
CA LEU A 37 8.64 38.17 30.24
C LEU A 37 8.29 39.15 31.37
N LEU A 38 9.15 40.13 31.65
CA LEU A 38 8.88 41.16 32.65
C LEU A 38 7.71 42.08 32.24
N GLU A 39 7.61 42.42 30.96
CA GLU A 39 6.50 43.22 30.44
C GLU A 39 5.17 42.47 30.52
N MET A 40 5.14 41.18 30.19
CA MET A 40 3.94 40.35 30.37
C MET A 40 3.50 40.28 31.83
N LEU A 41 4.44 40.18 32.77
CA LEU A 41 4.14 40.20 34.20
C LEU A 41 3.64 41.58 34.66
N LYS A 42 4.21 42.67 34.14
CA LYS A 42 3.77 44.05 34.42
C LYS A 42 2.42 44.39 33.78
N ALA A 43 2.02 43.74 32.70
CA ALA A 43 0.71 43.94 32.07
C ALA A 43 -0.45 43.36 32.91
N ARG A 44 -0.18 42.40 33.81
CA ARG A 44 -1.16 41.78 34.73
C ARG A 44 -1.52 42.65 35.96
N LYS A 45 -1.39 43.96 35.88
CA LYS A 45 -1.60 44.93 37.00
C LYS A 45 -2.98 44.92 37.66
N GLY A 46 -3.95 44.15 37.17
CA GLY A 46 -5.29 44.00 37.75
C GLY A 46 -5.52 42.73 38.57
N GLU A 47 -4.58 41.78 38.60
CA GLU A 47 -4.69 40.56 39.40
C GLU A 47 -3.96 40.75 40.74
N GLN A 48 -4.63 40.42 41.85
CA GLN A 48 -4.06 40.52 43.20
C GLN A 48 -2.76 39.70 43.27
N LEU A 49 -1.62 40.37 43.44
CA LEU A 49 -0.32 39.71 43.54
C LEU A 49 -0.33 38.79 44.77
N LEU A 50 -0.18 37.49 44.55
CA LEU A 50 -0.01 36.51 45.62
C LEU A 50 1.20 36.93 46.46
N GLN A 51 0.99 37.23 47.75
CA GLN A 51 2.13 37.45 48.62
C GLN A 51 2.85 36.11 48.87
N ILE A 52 4.07 36.18 49.37
CA ILE A 52 4.94 34.99 49.53
C ILE A 52 4.25 33.87 50.35
N PRO A 53 3.52 34.15 51.44
CA PRO A 53 2.79 33.12 52.18
C PRO A 53 1.69 32.42 51.37
N GLU A 54 0.89 33.17 50.62
CA GLU A 54 -0.18 32.64 49.77
C GLU A 54 0.40 31.83 48.61
N PHE A 55 1.53 32.27 48.05
CA PHE A 55 2.26 31.50 47.04
C PHE A 55 2.77 30.17 47.59
N LEU A 56 3.36 30.16 48.79
CA LEU A 56 3.81 28.92 49.43
C LEU A 56 2.65 27.97 49.74
N GLN A 57 1.50 28.51 50.17
CA GLN A 57 0.29 27.74 50.40
C GLN A 57 -0.30 27.20 49.09
N TRP A 58 -0.24 27.98 48.01
CA TRP A 58 -0.64 27.56 46.67
C TRP A 58 0.26 26.44 46.16
N ILE A 59 1.60 26.56 46.27
CA ILE A 59 2.54 25.50 45.88
C ILE A 59 2.32 24.22 46.70
N ARG A 60 2.08 24.32 48.01
CA ARG A 60 1.76 23.14 48.85
C ARG A 60 0.44 22.50 48.43
N SER A 61 -0.57 23.30 48.13
CA SER A 61 -1.89 22.82 47.67
C SER A 61 -1.80 22.18 46.29
N LEU A 62 -1.04 22.79 45.37
CA LEU A 62 -0.73 22.26 44.05
C LEU A 62 0.01 20.92 44.19
N TRP A 63 1.06 20.85 45.01
CA TRP A 63 1.82 19.62 45.24
C TRP A 63 0.96 18.52 45.86
N LYS A 64 0.05 18.87 46.76
CA LYS A 64 -0.94 17.95 47.33
C LYS A 64 -1.92 17.47 46.25
N ALA A 65 -2.41 18.36 45.38
CA ALA A 65 -3.26 17.99 44.25
C ALA A 65 -2.55 17.08 43.23
N VAL A 66 -1.26 17.34 42.94
CA VAL A 66 -0.40 16.44 42.14
C VAL A 66 -0.27 15.08 42.80
N LYS A 67 0.03 15.04 44.09
CA LYS A 67 0.24 13.78 44.83
C LYS A 67 -1.02 12.93 44.91
N PHE A 68 -2.19 13.55 45.01
CA PHE A 68 -3.48 12.87 45.20
C PHE A 68 -4.36 12.85 43.94
N GLU A 69 -3.82 13.20 42.76
CA GLU A 69 -4.52 13.23 41.45
C GLU A 69 -5.83 14.05 41.40
N ASN A 70 -5.97 15.10 42.21
CA ASN A 70 -7.16 15.97 42.25
C ASN A 70 -7.07 17.14 41.25
N PHE A 71 -6.84 16.86 39.97
CA PHE A 71 -6.86 17.86 38.90
C PHE A 71 -8.07 17.68 37.98
N ILE A 72 -8.53 18.77 37.35
CA ILE A 72 -9.57 18.74 36.30
C ILE A 72 -9.11 17.86 35.10
N PHE A 73 -7.79 17.72 34.88
CA PHE A 73 -7.20 16.81 33.91
C PHE A 73 -6.33 15.75 34.62
N SER A 74 -6.67 14.47 34.48
CA SER A 74 -5.91 13.37 35.07
C SER A 74 -4.65 13.05 34.24
N PHE A 75 -3.47 13.12 34.85
CA PHE A 75 -2.20 12.69 34.23
C PHE A 75 -2.19 11.19 33.86
N ARG A 76 -3.09 10.40 34.44
CA ARG A 76 -3.37 9.02 34.03
C ARG A 76 -3.71 8.93 32.54
N ASN A 77 -4.44 9.90 31.99
CA ASN A 77 -4.75 9.90 30.56
C ASN A 77 -3.50 10.03 29.69
N THR A 78 -2.49 10.80 30.13
CA THR A 78 -1.23 10.98 29.40
C THR A 78 -0.33 9.75 29.46
N LEU A 79 -0.23 9.11 30.64
CA LEU A 79 0.54 7.87 30.80
C LEU A 79 -0.10 6.69 30.07
N VAL A 80 -1.43 6.57 30.13
CA VAL A 80 -2.19 5.56 29.37
C VAL A 80 -2.06 5.81 27.87
N ALA A 81 -2.16 7.07 27.41
CA ALA A 81 -1.99 7.41 26.01
C ALA A 81 -0.58 7.09 25.51
N HIS A 82 0.46 7.40 26.28
CA HIS A 82 1.83 7.05 25.93
C HIS A 82 2.07 5.53 25.90
N ALA A 83 1.55 4.79 26.88
CA ALA A 83 1.62 3.33 26.89
C ALA A 83 0.88 2.70 25.70
N TYR A 84 -0.25 3.28 25.32
CA TYR A 84 -1.04 2.85 24.16
C TYR A 84 -0.32 3.17 22.84
N ASP A 85 0.24 4.38 22.70
CA ASP A 85 1.04 4.78 21.54
C ASP A 85 2.25 3.85 21.32
N ASN A 86 2.94 3.47 22.40
CA ASN A 86 4.03 2.49 22.32
C ASN A 86 3.55 1.11 21.85
N LEU A 87 2.42 0.62 22.38
CA LEU A 87 1.82 -0.63 21.93
C LEU A 87 1.43 -0.56 20.45
N CYS A 88 0.86 0.56 19.99
CA CYS A 88 0.53 0.77 18.59
C CYS A 88 1.76 0.76 17.68
N LYS A 89 2.87 1.38 18.09
CA LYS A 89 4.13 1.38 17.34
C LYS A 89 4.69 -0.03 17.15
N GLU A 90 4.86 -0.75 18.26
CA GLU A 90 5.34 -2.14 18.23
C GLU A 90 4.43 -3.02 17.38
N PHE A 91 3.10 -2.90 17.55
CA PHE A 91 2.15 -3.66 16.76
C PHE A 91 2.24 -3.35 15.26
N SER A 92 2.38 -2.07 14.90
CA SER A 92 2.50 -1.64 13.50
C SER A 92 3.75 -2.23 12.84
N ASP A 93 4.87 -2.30 13.58
CA ASP A 93 6.10 -2.91 13.08
C ASP A 93 5.95 -4.42 12.86
N TRP A 94 5.23 -5.11 13.75
CA TRP A 94 4.94 -6.53 13.60
C TRP A 94 3.98 -6.79 12.43
N GLU A 95 2.92 -5.99 12.29
CA GLU A 95 1.97 -6.03 11.18
C GLU A 95 2.67 -5.82 9.84
N TRP A 96 3.56 -4.82 9.77
CA TRP A 96 4.34 -4.56 8.57
C TRP A 96 5.26 -5.74 8.21
N SER A 97 5.93 -6.33 9.20
CA SER A 97 6.78 -7.50 9.01
C SER A 97 5.98 -8.70 8.48
N PHE A 98 4.81 -8.96 9.05
CA PHE A 98 3.87 -9.99 8.59
C PHE A 98 3.51 -9.77 7.12
N ARG A 99 3.00 -8.57 6.78
CA ARG A 99 2.59 -8.23 5.41
C ARG A 99 3.74 -8.38 4.43
N LYS A 100 4.93 -7.88 4.77
CA LYS A 100 6.11 -7.96 3.91
C LYS A 100 6.52 -9.42 3.62
N ASN A 101 6.50 -10.28 4.62
CA ASN A 101 6.87 -11.69 4.45
C ASN A 101 5.90 -12.41 3.51
N ILE A 102 4.59 -12.23 3.73
CA ILE A 102 3.56 -12.82 2.87
C ILE A 102 3.65 -12.28 1.43
N LEU A 103 3.73 -10.96 1.25
CA LEU A 103 3.84 -10.36 -0.08
C LEU A 103 5.10 -10.83 -0.82
N SER A 104 6.23 -10.98 -0.12
CA SER A 104 7.45 -11.52 -0.72
C SER A 104 7.29 -12.97 -1.19
N LEU A 105 6.53 -13.79 -0.46
CA LEU A 105 6.22 -15.15 -0.91
C LEU A 105 5.33 -15.15 -2.15
N ILE A 106 4.30 -14.29 -2.18
CA ILE A 106 3.42 -14.15 -3.35
C ILE A 106 4.25 -13.77 -4.58
N SER A 107 5.09 -12.73 -4.49
CA SER A 107 5.91 -12.32 -5.64
C SER A 107 6.85 -13.43 -6.12
N LYS A 108 7.42 -14.23 -5.21
CA LYS A 108 8.23 -15.41 -5.59
C LYS A 108 7.37 -16.47 -6.27
N ALA A 109 6.14 -16.67 -5.81
CA ALA A 109 5.18 -17.61 -6.38
C ALA A 109 4.73 -17.19 -7.80
N GLU A 110 4.42 -15.91 -8.00
CA GLU A 110 4.06 -15.33 -9.30
C GLU A 110 5.16 -15.52 -10.34
N VAL A 111 6.43 -15.29 -9.95
CA VAL A 111 7.59 -15.54 -10.81
C VAL A 111 7.73 -17.02 -11.15
N GLN A 112 7.54 -17.91 -10.17
CA GLN A 112 7.59 -19.37 -10.40
C GLN A 112 6.48 -19.81 -11.36
N LEU A 113 5.26 -19.34 -11.18
CA LEU A 113 4.13 -19.65 -12.05
C LEU A 113 4.34 -19.15 -13.49
N SER A 114 4.87 -17.93 -13.63
CA SER A 114 5.21 -17.37 -14.94
C SER A 114 6.17 -18.26 -15.71
N ASN A 115 7.17 -18.82 -15.02
CA ASN A 115 8.22 -19.66 -15.62
C ASN A 115 7.84 -21.14 -15.76
N THR A 116 6.72 -21.59 -15.20
CA THR A 116 6.33 -23.01 -15.22
C THR A 116 5.60 -23.36 -16.52
N GLU A 117 5.77 -24.59 -17.02
CA GLU A 117 4.97 -25.10 -18.14
C GLU A 117 3.50 -25.29 -17.76
N THR A 118 2.60 -25.05 -18.72
CA THR A 118 1.14 -25.10 -18.51
C THR A 118 0.66 -26.46 -18.00
N SER A 119 1.31 -27.55 -18.42
CA SER A 119 1.05 -28.93 -18.01
C SER A 119 1.26 -29.18 -16.51
N SER A 120 2.14 -28.40 -15.86
CA SER A 120 2.57 -28.61 -14.47
C SER A 120 1.98 -27.61 -13.48
N ILE A 121 1.12 -26.69 -13.94
CA ILE A 121 0.54 -25.61 -13.12
C ILE A 121 -0.13 -26.17 -11.86
N HIS A 122 -0.94 -27.22 -11.96
CA HIS A 122 -1.72 -27.72 -10.82
C HIS A 122 -0.82 -28.19 -9.66
N GLY A 123 0.25 -28.93 -9.95
CA GLY A 123 1.20 -29.38 -8.94
C GLY A 123 1.99 -28.24 -8.29
N VAL A 124 2.33 -27.21 -9.07
CA VAL A 124 3.01 -26.00 -8.56
C VAL A 124 2.08 -25.18 -7.68
N VAL A 125 0.82 -25.02 -8.07
CA VAL A 125 -0.22 -24.33 -7.28
C VAL A 125 -0.45 -25.03 -5.95
N ASP A 126 -0.58 -26.36 -5.93
CA ASP A 126 -0.77 -27.11 -4.70
C ASP A 126 0.43 -27.00 -3.74
N ALA A 127 1.65 -27.03 -4.29
CA ALA A 127 2.87 -26.84 -3.51
C ALA A 127 2.95 -25.42 -2.93
N LEU A 128 2.59 -24.40 -3.71
CA LEU A 128 2.54 -23.00 -3.31
C LEU A 128 1.48 -22.75 -2.24
N ASN A 129 0.29 -23.33 -2.37
CA ASN A 129 -0.76 -23.25 -1.37
C ASN A 129 -0.32 -23.86 -0.04
N LYS A 130 0.30 -25.05 -0.06
CA LYS A 130 0.87 -25.68 1.15
C LYS A 130 1.94 -24.82 1.80
N LYS A 131 2.83 -24.21 1.00
CA LYS A 131 3.90 -23.33 1.50
C LYS A 131 3.33 -22.06 2.12
N THR A 132 2.34 -21.45 1.47
CA THR A 132 1.66 -20.24 1.92
C THR A 132 0.97 -20.47 3.26
N VAL A 133 0.18 -21.55 3.38
CA VAL A 133 -0.54 -21.87 4.63
C VAL A 133 0.44 -22.04 5.80
N LYS A 134 1.57 -22.72 5.56
CA LYS A 134 2.61 -22.90 6.59
C LYS A 134 3.22 -21.57 7.01
N GLU A 135 3.59 -20.69 6.08
CA GLU A 135 4.14 -19.39 6.42
C GLU A 135 3.12 -18.54 7.19
N HIS A 136 1.86 -18.52 6.75
CA HIS A 136 0.78 -17.80 7.42
C HIS A 136 0.67 -18.20 8.88
N MET A 137 0.73 -19.51 9.17
CA MET A 137 0.69 -20.03 10.52
C MET A 137 1.90 -19.57 11.33
N ILE A 138 3.11 -19.66 10.77
CA ILE A 138 4.36 -19.21 11.44
C ILE A 138 4.29 -17.72 11.79
N GLN A 139 3.87 -16.88 10.85
CA GLN A 139 3.80 -15.43 11.05
C GLN A 139 2.71 -15.05 12.07
N SER A 140 1.55 -15.74 12.05
CA SER A 140 0.45 -15.50 13.02
C SER A 140 0.86 -15.91 14.44
N GLU A 141 1.54 -17.06 14.58
CA GLU A 141 2.08 -17.53 15.85
C GLU A 141 3.15 -16.58 16.40
N GLU A 142 4.06 -16.10 15.54
CA GLU A 142 5.11 -15.15 15.92
C GLU A 142 4.51 -13.83 16.42
N MET A 143 3.54 -13.26 15.70
CA MET A 143 2.89 -12.02 16.08
C MET A 143 2.08 -12.16 17.38
N THR A 144 1.39 -13.29 17.54
CA THR A 144 0.68 -13.62 18.79
C THR A 144 1.65 -13.78 19.96
N LYS A 145 2.82 -14.38 19.73
CA LYS A 145 3.87 -14.52 20.75
C LYS A 145 4.45 -13.17 21.15
N LYS A 146 4.81 -12.31 20.19
CA LYS A 146 5.31 -10.94 20.45
C LYS A 146 4.32 -10.14 21.28
N LEU A 147 3.03 -10.19 20.94
CA LEU A 147 1.98 -9.54 21.73
C LEU A 147 1.93 -10.09 23.16
N LYS A 148 1.95 -11.42 23.34
CA LYS A 148 1.96 -12.03 24.68
C LYS A 148 3.19 -11.62 25.49
N ASP A 149 4.36 -11.53 24.86
CA ASP A 149 5.61 -11.20 25.53
C ASP A 149 5.66 -9.72 25.91
N TYR A 150 5.09 -8.82 25.10
CA TYR A 150 4.91 -7.40 25.44
C TYR A 150 4.13 -7.24 26.76
N TYR A 151 3.04 -8.00 26.95
CA TYR A 151 2.26 -7.94 28.19
C TYR A 151 2.93 -8.60 29.41
N LYS A 152 4.03 -9.34 29.23
CA LYS A 152 4.81 -9.93 30.34
C LYS A 152 5.93 -9.01 30.82
N THR A 153 6.25 -7.95 30.08
CA THR A 153 7.33 -7.03 30.44
C THR A 153 7.02 -6.37 31.78
N LYS A 154 8.03 -6.26 32.66
CA LYS A 154 7.90 -5.66 34.01
C LYS A 154 7.72 -4.13 34.00
N ASP A 155 7.41 -3.54 32.86
CA ASP A 155 7.20 -2.11 32.74
C ASP A 155 5.86 -1.74 33.38
N ARG A 156 5.89 -0.78 34.31
CA ARG A 156 4.71 -0.28 35.04
C ARG A 156 3.63 0.28 34.12
N SER A 157 4.00 0.70 32.90
CA SER A 157 3.09 1.26 31.91
C SER A 157 2.30 0.19 31.14
N VAL A 158 2.77 -1.05 31.06
CA VAL A 158 2.11 -2.14 30.30
C VAL A 158 0.76 -2.53 30.90
N HIS A 159 0.63 -2.55 32.23
CA HIS A 159 -0.64 -2.82 32.90
C HIS A 159 -1.73 -1.77 32.61
N LEU A 160 -1.34 -0.54 32.22
CA LEU A 160 -2.29 0.53 31.87
C LEU A 160 -3.07 0.22 30.59
N VAL A 161 -2.53 -0.64 29.73
CA VAL A 161 -3.11 -0.98 28.42
C VAL A 161 -3.69 -2.40 28.35
N GLU A 162 -3.73 -3.14 29.46
CA GLU A 162 -4.26 -4.53 29.52
C GLU A 162 -5.68 -4.64 28.95
N LYS A 163 -6.52 -3.60 29.13
CA LYS A 163 -7.89 -3.56 28.61
C LYS A 163 -7.98 -3.63 27.07
N TYR A 164 -6.93 -3.22 26.35
CA TYR A 164 -6.89 -3.21 24.87
C TYR A 164 -6.39 -4.53 24.27
N LYS A 165 -5.88 -5.44 25.10
CA LYS A 165 -5.29 -6.72 24.67
C LYS A 165 -6.21 -7.54 23.76
N THR A 166 -7.49 -7.61 24.10
CA THR A 166 -8.48 -8.35 23.30
C THR A 166 -8.67 -7.74 21.92
N ASP A 167 -8.57 -6.41 21.79
CA ASP A 167 -8.73 -5.72 20.51
C ASP A 167 -7.54 -5.97 19.59
N PHE A 168 -6.31 -5.98 20.13
CA PHE A 168 -5.12 -6.36 19.37
C PHE A 168 -5.14 -7.84 18.96
N ILE A 169 -5.62 -8.75 19.82
CA ILE A 169 -5.81 -10.16 19.44
C ILE A 169 -6.83 -10.29 18.29
N LYS A 170 -7.94 -9.55 18.33
CA LYS A 170 -8.89 -9.50 17.22
C LYS A 170 -8.26 -8.93 15.95
N SER A 171 -7.42 -7.90 16.09
CA SER A 171 -6.72 -7.28 14.97
C SER A 171 -5.75 -8.25 14.28
N ILE A 172 -5.02 -9.08 15.03
CA ILE A 172 -4.17 -10.15 14.46
C ILE A 172 -5.01 -11.13 13.64
N LYS A 173 -6.16 -11.58 14.17
CA LYS A 173 -7.05 -12.51 13.45
C LYS A 173 -7.63 -11.88 12.17
N SER A 174 -7.97 -10.59 12.24
CA SER A 174 -8.44 -9.84 11.08
C SER A 174 -7.36 -9.74 10.01
N LEU A 175 -6.13 -9.40 10.41
CA LEU A 175 -4.97 -9.33 9.53
C LEU A 175 -4.67 -10.69 8.88
N GLU A 176 -4.77 -11.78 9.64
CA GLU A 176 -4.60 -13.14 9.11
C GLU A 176 -5.63 -13.45 8.01
N THR A 177 -6.89 -13.10 8.24
CA THR A 177 -7.97 -13.32 7.27
C THR A 177 -7.80 -12.45 6.03
N GLU A 178 -7.47 -11.17 6.23
CA GLU A 178 -7.19 -10.20 5.15
C GLU A 178 -6.06 -10.71 4.25
N MET A 179 -4.93 -11.09 4.85
CA MET A 179 -3.76 -11.55 4.10
C MET A 179 -4.01 -12.88 3.40
N LYS A 180 -4.77 -13.81 4.01
CA LYS A 180 -5.16 -15.06 3.36
C LYS A 180 -5.97 -14.80 2.09
N ASN A 181 -6.92 -13.88 2.17
CA ASN A 181 -7.76 -13.52 1.03
C ASN A 181 -6.94 -12.86 -0.09
N GLU A 182 -6.00 -11.97 0.27
CA GLU A 182 -5.10 -11.33 -0.70
C GLU A 182 -4.22 -12.35 -1.42
N VAL A 183 -3.66 -13.33 -0.69
CA VAL A 183 -2.86 -14.40 -1.33
C VAL A 183 -3.69 -15.20 -2.32
N ASN A 184 -4.87 -15.66 -1.91
CA ASN A 184 -5.75 -16.44 -2.78
C ASN A 184 -6.10 -15.66 -4.04
N LYS A 185 -6.54 -14.41 -3.88
CA LYS A 185 -6.89 -13.54 -5.00
C LYS A 185 -5.74 -13.40 -5.99
N ARG A 186 -4.53 -13.07 -5.53
CA ARG A 186 -3.37 -12.90 -6.42
C ARG A 186 -2.95 -14.20 -7.10
N LEU A 187 -3.02 -15.32 -6.39
CA LEU A 187 -2.68 -16.61 -6.95
C LEU A 187 -3.66 -17.01 -8.05
N ASP A 188 -4.97 -16.82 -7.82
CA ASP A 188 -6.02 -17.08 -8.81
C ASP A 188 -5.80 -16.25 -10.08
N LEU A 189 -5.51 -14.95 -9.91
CA LEU A 189 -5.19 -14.05 -11.01
C LEU A 189 -3.94 -14.49 -11.79
N ALA A 190 -2.87 -14.89 -11.10
CA ALA A 190 -1.66 -15.39 -11.75
C ALA A 190 -1.91 -16.68 -12.55
N ILE A 191 -2.76 -17.58 -12.02
CA ILE A 191 -3.16 -18.82 -12.71
C ILE A 191 -3.96 -18.49 -13.97
N GLU A 192 -4.92 -17.57 -13.88
CA GLU A 192 -5.72 -17.14 -15.04
C GLU A 192 -4.84 -16.51 -16.11
N MET A 193 -3.96 -15.58 -15.74
CA MET A 193 -3.00 -14.95 -16.65
C MET A 193 -2.16 -16.01 -17.38
N LYS A 194 -1.62 -17.00 -16.66
CA LYS A 194 -0.82 -18.05 -17.27
C LYS A 194 -1.61 -18.90 -18.27
N LYS A 195 -2.86 -19.25 -17.95
CA LYS A 195 -3.75 -19.98 -18.88
C LYS A 195 -4.01 -19.15 -20.14
N ASN A 196 -4.22 -17.85 -19.99
CA ASN A 196 -4.46 -16.94 -21.12
C ASN A 196 -3.23 -16.78 -22.00
N THR A 197 -2.03 -16.66 -21.41
CA THR A 197 -0.77 -16.66 -22.15
C THR A 197 -0.60 -17.94 -22.97
N ALA A 198 -0.88 -19.11 -22.37
CA ALA A 198 -0.77 -20.39 -23.08
C ALA A 198 -1.75 -20.49 -24.26
N LYS A 199 -3.01 -20.05 -24.07
CA LYS A 199 -3.99 -19.95 -25.16
C LYS A 199 -3.52 -19.01 -26.28
N LEU A 200 -2.94 -17.86 -25.92
CA LEU A 200 -2.41 -16.90 -26.88
C LEU A 200 -1.22 -17.46 -27.68
N GLU A 201 -0.30 -18.18 -27.02
CA GLU A 201 0.80 -18.88 -27.68
C GLU A 201 0.30 -19.96 -28.65
N GLU A 202 -0.73 -20.72 -28.28
CA GLU A 202 -1.36 -21.71 -29.16
C GLU A 202 -1.95 -21.06 -30.42
N ILE A 203 -2.62 -19.91 -30.27
CA ILE A 203 -3.14 -19.13 -31.41
C ILE A 203 -1.99 -18.69 -32.32
N HIS A 204 -0.97 -18.04 -31.76
CA HIS A 204 0.19 -17.58 -32.53
C HIS A 204 0.87 -18.73 -33.27
N SER A 205 1.05 -19.88 -32.60
CA SER A 205 1.64 -21.07 -33.20
C SER A 205 0.81 -21.61 -34.37
N LYS A 206 -0.52 -21.73 -34.21
CA LYS A 206 -1.43 -22.14 -35.29
C LYS A 206 -1.38 -21.19 -36.48
N GLN A 207 -1.38 -19.89 -36.21
CA GLN A 207 -1.31 -18.85 -37.26
C GLN A 207 0.03 -18.90 -38.00
N ALA A 208 1.15 -19.00 -37.27
CA ALA A 208 2.48 -19.12 -37.86
C ALA A 208 2.60 -20.37 -38.74
N ALA A 209 2.15 -21.53 -38.25
CA ALA A 209 2.17 -22.79 -39.01
C ALA A 209 1.30 -22.72 -40.28
N MET A 210 0.16 -22.04 -40.21
CA MET A 210 -0.71 -21.84 -41.37
C MET A 210 -0.01 -20.98 -42.44
N VAL A 211 0.57 -19.84 -42.04
CA VAL A 211 1.33 -18.97 -42.95
C VAL A 211 2.50 -19.71 -43.57
N GLU A 212 3.28 -20.43 -42.76
CA GLU A 212 4.40 -21.24 -43.23
C GLU A 212 3.97 -22.28 -44.26
N SER A 213 2.87 -23.01 -44.00
CA SER A 213 2.32 -23.98 -44.94
C SER A 213 1.92 -23.35 -46.27
N GLN A 214 1.25 -22.19 -46.25
CA GLN A 214 0.81 -21.49 -47.47
C GLN A 214 2.01 -20.98 -48.28
N VAL A 215 3.03 -20.42 -47.61
CA VAL A 215 4.28 -19.98 -48.26
C VAL A 215 5.01 -21.17 -48.88
N LEU A 216 5.13 -22.30 -48.18
CA LEU A 216 5.76 -23.51 -48.70
C LEU A 216 5.01 -24.08 -49.91
N GLN A 217 3.67 -24.06 -49.89
CA GLN A 217 2.85 -24.47 -51.04
C GLN A 217 3.07 -23.56 -52.26
N LEU A 218 3.19 -22.24 -52.04
CA LEU A 218 3.50 -21.28 -53.10
C LEU A 218 4.89 -21.57 -53.68
N LEU A 219 5.91 -21.73 -52.83
CA LEU A 219 7.27 -22.07 -53.26
C LEU A 219 7.34 -23.40 -54.03
N GLN A 220 6.60 -24.42 -53.61
CA GLN A 220 6.54 -25.69 -54.34
C GLN A 220 5.88 -25.55 -55.72
N LYS A 221 4.80 -24.75 -55.85
CA LYS A 221 4.17 -24.49 -57.15
C LYS A 221 5.14 -23.85 -58.13
N TYR A 222 5.91 -22.87 -57.68
CA TYR A 222 6.90 -22.19 -58.51
C TYR A 222 8.10 -23.08 -58.82
N LYS A 223 8.55 -23.93 -57.88
CA LYS A 223 9.62 -24.90 -58.12
C LYS A 223 9.24 -26.01 -59.11
N ALA A 224 7.95 -26.32 -59.25
CA ALA A 224 7.44 -27.32 -60.19
C ALA A 224 7.17 -26.76 -61.60
N ARG A 225 7.15 -25.44 -61.76
CA ARG A 225 7.06 -24.75 -63.05
C ARG A 225 8.49 -24.47 -63.55
N ASN A 226 8.77 -24.86 -64.79
CA ASN A 226 10.08 -24.68 -65.43
C ASN A 226 10.17 -23.37 -66.25
N ASP A 227 9.26 -22.41 -66.03
CA ASP A 227 9.14 -21.20 -66.85
C ASP A 227 9.87 -20.00 -66.21
N GLU A 228 10.41 -19.10 -67.04
CA GLU A 228 10.95 -17.79 -66.61
C GLU A 228 9.78 -16.86 -66.22
N GLU A 229 9.30 -16.96 -64.97
CA GLU A 229 8.28 -16.06 -64.44
C GLU A 229 8.92 -14.77 -63.89
N SER A 230 8.22 -13.64 -64.07
CA SER A 230 8.62 -12.32 -63.57
C SER A 230 8.35 -12.19 -62.07
N ASP A 231 9.23 -11.50 -61.34
CA ASP A 231 9.05 -11.16 -59.92
C ASP A 231 7.69 -10.47 -59.64
N GLU A 232 7.14 -9.73 -60.61
CA GLU A 232 5.82 -9.11 -60.51
C GLU A 232 4.68 -10.14 -60.39
N ASP A 233 4.76 -11.26 -61.10
CA ASP A 233 3.72 -12.31 -61.08
C ASP A 233 3.76 -13.08 -59.75
N LEU A 234 4.97 -13.39 -59.26
CA LEU A 234 5.18 -13.98 -57.93
C LEU A 234 4.62 -13.08 -56.82
N LYS A 235 4.90 -11.78 -56.92
CA LYS A 235 4.38 -10.79 -55.97
C LYS A 235 2.86 -10.72 -56.01
N ALA A 236 2.25 -10.74 -57.19
CA ALA A 236 0.79 -10.73 -57.35
C ALA A 236 0.13 -11.99 -56.76
N ASP A 237 0.74 -13.16 -56.97
CA ASP A 237 0.27 -14.43 -56.41
C ASP A 237 0.39 -14.49 -54.88
N PHE A 238 1.51 -14.01 -54.34
CA PHE A 238 1.69 -13.87 -52.89
C PHE A 238 0.64 -12.93 -52.29
N GLU A 239 0.47 -11.74 -52.86
CA GLU A 239 -0.52 -10.75 -52.40
C GLU A 239 -1.95 -11.28 -52.45
N ARG A 240 -2.30 -12.05 -53.49
CA ARG A 240 -3.59 -12.71 -53.63
C ARG A 240 -3.82 -13.77 -52.55
N MET A 241 -2.84 -14.64 -52.32
CA MET A 241 -2.87 -15.63 -51.23
C MET A 241 -2.98 -14.92 -49.87
N TRP A 242 -2.13 -13.91 -49.63
CA TRP A 242 -2.08 -13.15 -48.38
C TRP A 242 -3.42 -12.48 -48.05
N ARG A 243 -4.06 -11.83 -49.03
CA ARG A 243 -5.40 -11.22 -48.85
C ARG A 243 -6.48 -12.26 -48.54
N ARG A 244 -6.45 -13.42 -49.19
CA ARG A 244 -7.39 -14.51 -48.93
C ARG A 244 -7.25 -15.01 -47.50
N GLU A 245 -6.02 -15.22 -47.04
CA GLU A 245 -5.78 -15.70 -45.68
C GLU A 245 -6.12 -14.64 -44.64
N ILE A 246 -5.69 -13.38 -44.82
CA ILE A 246 -6.05 -12.25 -43.94
C ILE A 246 -7.56 -12.07 -43.81
N ALA A 247 -8.33 -12.29 -44.88
CA ALA A 247 -9.79 -12.19 -44.82
C ALA A 247 -10.43 -13.23 -43.87
N ASN A 248 -9.76 -14.36 -43.62
CA ASN A 248 -10.18 -15.35 -42.62
C ASN A 248 -9.80 -14.94 -41.19
N PHE A 249 -8.93 -13.95 -41.01
CA PHE A 249 -8.67 -13.30 -39.72
C PHE A 249 -9.66 -12.15 -39.53
N THR A 250 -10.90 -12.46 -39.12
CA THR A 250 -11.76 -11.39 -38.61
C THR A 250 -11.21 -10.91 -37.28
N GLY A 251 -10.88 -9.62 -37.20
CA GLY A 251 -10.36 -8.98 -35.99
C GLY A 251 -11.34 -9.05 -34.81
N LEU A 252 -10.78 -8.78 -33.63
CA LEU A 252 -11.49 -8.75 -32.35
C LEU A 252 -12.75 -7.89 -32.41
N LYS A 253 -13.82 -8.36 -31.78
CA LYS A 253 -15.03 -7.53 -31.57
C LYS A 253 -14.64 -6.28 -30.78
N GLU A 254 -15.05 -5.12 -31.29
CA GLU A 254 -14.91 -3.85 -30.58
C GLU A 254 -15.66 -3.96 -29.24
N ARG A 255 -14.94 -3.73 -28.14
CA ARG A 255 -15.50 -3.78 -26.79
C ARG A 255 -15.77 -2.38 -26.27
N ASP A 256 -16.92 -2.23 -25.62
CA ASP A 256 -17.23 -1.05 -24.82
C ASP A 256 -16.45 -1.11 -23.50
N VAL A 257 -15.15 -0.77 -23.57
CA VAL A 257 -14.24 -0.70 -22.42
C VAL A 257 -14.84 0.16 -21.28
N PRO A 258 -15.44 1.34 -21.54
CA PRO A 258 -16.15 2.10 -20.51
C PRO A 258 -17.24 1.32 -19.78
N ALA A 259 -18.07 0.57 -20.50
CA ALA A 259 -19.14 -0.23 -19.90
C ALA A 259 -18.60 -1.40 -19.07
N ASP A 260 -17.57 -2.06 -19.57
CA ASP A 260 -16.88 -3.17 -18.89
C ASP A 260 -16.25 -2.70 -17.57
N VAL A 261 -15.48 -1.60 -17.60
CA VAL A 261 -14.89 -0.98 -16.41
C VAL A 261 -15.97 -0.59 -15.38
N LEU A 262 -17.07 0.01 -15.83
CA LEU A 262 -18.17 0.40 -14.94
C LEU A 262 -18.82 -0.80 -14.25
N LYS A 263 -19.06 -1.88 -15.00
CA LYS A 263 -19.60 -3.14 -14.46
C LYS A 263 -18.70 -3.70 -13.38
N GLN A 264 -17.39 -3.68 -13.60
CA GLN A 264 -16.42 -4.20 -12.64
C GLN A 264 -16.27 -3.33 -11.39
N LEU A 265 -16.29 -2.00 -11.56
CA LEU A 265 -16.28 -1.06 -10.45
C LEU A 265 -17.50 -1.24 -9.54
N ARG A 266 -18.69 -1.45 -10.12
CA ARG A 266 -19.92 -1.76 -9.35
C ARG A 266 -19.79 -3.08 -8.58
N ALA A 267 -19.26 -4.12 -9.21
CA ALA A 267 -19.02 -5.40 -8.55
C ALA A 267 -18.03 -5.26 -7.37
N SER A 268 -16.95 -4.49 -7.58
CA SER A 268 -15.88 -4.32 -6.58
C SER A 268 -16.28 -3.40 -5.41
N LEU A 269 -17.12 -2.40 -5.66
CA LEU A 269 -17.56 -1.41 -4.68
C LEU A 269 -18.94 -1.70 -4.10
N GLY A 270 -19.56 -2.83 -4.48
CA GLY A 270 -20.94 -3.19 -4.13
C GLY A 270 -21.29 -3.10 -2.63
N ASN A 271 -20.32 -3.38 -1.76
CA ASN A 271 -20.48 -3.37 -0.30
C ASN A 271 -20.12 -2.04 0.35
N ARG A 272 -19.83 -0.98 -0.42
CA ARG A 272 -19.42 0.32 0.10
C ARG A 272 -20.52 1.36 -0.12
N GLN A 273 -20.55 2.37 0.73
CA GLN A 273 -21.50 3.48 0.67
C GLN A 273 -21.47 4.25 -0.66
N VAL A 274 -20.31 4.24 -1.34
CA VAL A 274 -20.11 4.84 -2.67
C VAL A 274 -20.85 4.12 -3.81
N ASN A 275 -21.40 2.92 -3.56
CA ASN A 275 -22.12 2.16 -4.58
C ASN A 275 -23.41 2.86 -5.01
N GLU A 276 -24.09 3.59 -4.11
CA GLU A 276 -25.31 4.34 -4.45
C GLU A 276 -25.05 5.39 -5.54
N ASP A 277 -23.95 6.13 -5.41
CA ASP A 277 -23.51 7.09 -6.42
C ASP A 277 -23.08 6.40 -7.73
N LEU A 278 -22.40 5.26 -7.62
CA LEU A 278 -21.93 4.47 -8.77
C LEU A 278 -23.07 3.82 -9.58
N GLN A 279 -24.21 3.53 -8.94
CA GLN A 279 -25.41 3.02 -9.61
C GLN A 279 -26.03 4.08 -10.53
N ASN A 280 -25.90 5.36 -10.17
CA ASN A 280 -26.42 6.48 -10.95
C ASN A 280 -25.54 6.84 -12.17
N VAL A 281 -24.29 6.38 -12.21
CA VAL A 281 -23.39 6.57 -13.36
C VAL A 281 -23.80 5.62 -14.49
N THR A 282 -24.23 6.13 -15.64
CA THR A 282 -24.70 5.30 -16.78
C THR A 282 -23.60 4.93 -17.77
N ASN A 283 -22.61 5.80 -17.98
CA ASN A 283 -21.39 5.49 -18.75
C ASN A 283 -20.19 6.22 -18.13
N LEU A 284 -18.97 5.75 -18.45
CA LEU A 284 -17.73 6.39 -18.01
C LEU A 284 -17.07 7.28 -19.07
N THR A 285 -17.58 7.34 -20.30
CA THR A 285 -16.91 8.05 -21.42
C THR A 285 -16.76 9.54 -21.16
N HIS A 286 -17.67 10.16 -20.41
CA HIS A 286 -17.65 11.59 -20.10
C HIS A 286 -16.91 11.93 -18.79
N TYR A 287 -16.44 10.94 -18.04
CA TYR A 287 -15.77 11.16 -16.76
C TYR A 287 -14.26 11.32 -16.94
N GLY A 288 -13.65 12.27 -16.22
CA GLY A 288 -12.20 12.51 -16.27
C GLY A 288 -11.70 13.24 -17.54
N GLN A 289 -12.61 13.74 -18.38
CA GLN A 289 -12.27 14.58 -19.53
C GLN A 289 -11.78 15.98 -19.11
N ASP A 290 -12.24 16.46 -17.96
CA ASP A 290 -11.79 17.72 -17.40
C ASP A 290 -10.50 17.58 -16.58
N VAL A 291 -9.66 18.60 -16.63
CA VAL A 291 -8.47 18.69 -15.77
C VAL A 291 -8.91 18.66 -14.31
N PHE A 292 -8.44 17.67 -13.56
CA PHE A 292 -8.75 17.51 -12.14
C PHE A 292 -8.26 18.74 -11.34
N LYS A 293 -9.19 19.61 -10.94
CA LYS A 293 -8.87 20.84 -10.19
C LYS A 293 -8.85 20.56 -8.69
N VAL A 294 -7.65 20.50 -8.12
CA VAL A 294 -7.45 20.45 -6.67
C VAL A 294 -7.68 21.85 -6.09
N ARG A 295 -8.59 21.98 -5.12
CA ARG A 295 -8.75 23.24 -4.36
C ARG A 295 -7.52 23.43 -3.48
N GLU A 296 -6.93 24.62 -3.50
CA GLU A 296 -5.62 24.96 -2.88
C GLU A 296 -5.48 24.72 -1.36
N ARG A 297 -6.52 24.25 -0.66
CA ARG A 297 -6.46 24.09 0.81
C ARG A 297 -5.95 22.75 1.31
N ASP A 298 -5.69 21.76 0.48
CA ASP A 298 -5.26 20.45 0.97
C ASP A 298 -3.90 20.03 0.42
N GLN A 299 -3.10 19.40 1.29
CA GLN A 299 -1.94 18.54 0.97
C GLN A 299 -2.29 17.34 0.04
N CYS A 300 -3.46 17.36 -0.59
CA CYS A 300 -4.07 16.30 -1.36
C CYS A 300 -3.50 16.14 -2.77
N GLN A 301 -2.86 17.13 -3.37
CA GLN A 301 -2.40 16.98 -4.76
C GLN A 301 -1.34 15.87 -4.91
N LYS A 302 -0.39 15.78 -3.96
CA LYS A 302 0.58 14.67 -3.89
C LYS A 302 -0.07 13.35 -3.52
N LYS A 303 -1.04 13.34 -2.59
CA LYS A 303 -1.75 12.12 -2.19
C LYS A 303 -2.63 11.57 -3.31
N VAL A 304 -3.28 12.45 -4.08
CA VAL A 304 -4.10 12.09 -5.25
C VAL A 304 -3.20 11.62 -6.38
N GLN A 305 -2.10 12.32 -6.70
CA GLN A 305 -1.14 11.80 -7.68
C GLN A 305 -0.60 10.43 -7.27
N ASN A 306 -0.25 10.25 -6.00
CA ASN A 306 0.20 8.97 -5.49
C ASN A 306 -0.91 7.91 -5.58
N PHE A 307 -2.15 8.22 -5.22
CA PHE A 307 -3.27 7.29 -5.36
C PHE A 307 -3.55 6.93 -6.83
N THR A 308 -3.49 7.91 -7.73
CA THR A 308 -3.68 7.69 -9.17
C THR A 308 -2.57 6.83 -9.76
N GLN A 309 -1.30 7.14 -9.45
CA GLN A 309 -0.14 6.43 -10.00
C GLN A 309 0.12 5.07 -9.35
N LEU A 310 -0.07 4.96 -8.03
CA LEU A 310 0.27 3.75 -7.27
C LEU A 310 -0.92 2.81 -7.07
N CYS A 311 -2.16 3.29 -7.22
CA CYS A 311 -3.35 2.46 -6.98
C CYS A 311 -4.23 2.35 -8.22
N LEU A 312 -4.71 3.46 -8.79
CA LEU A 312 -5.67 3.42 -9.92
C LEU A 312 -5.02 2.90 -11.20
N LYS A 313 -3.86 3.45 -11.61
CA LYS A 313 -3.21 3.05 -12.86
C LYS A 313 -2.83 1.56 -12.86
N PRO A 314 -2.18 1.01 -11.81
CA PRO A 314 -1.92 -0.42 -11.74
C PRO A 314 -3.20 -1.25 -11.73
N ALA A 315 -4.24 -0.86 -10.99
CA ALA A 315 -5.49 -1.60 -10.95
C ALA A 315 -6.24 -1.63 -12.30
N VAL A 316 -6.18 -0.53 -13.07
CA VAL A 316 -6.78 -0.47 -14.41
C VAL A 316 -5.96 -1.29 -15.41
N THR A 317 -4.62 -1.22 -15.36
CA THR A 317 -3.77 -2.08 -16.19
C THR A 317 -3.99 -3.56 -15.88
N GLU A 318 -4.03 -3.89 -14.60
CA GLU A 318 -4.32 -5.24 -14.11
C GLU A 318 -5.70 -5.72 -14.58
N TYR A 319 -6.73 -4.86 -14.54
CA TYR A 319 -8.04 -5.18 -15.09
C TYR A 319 -8.02 -5.46 -16.61
N ILE A 320 -7.33 -4.61 -17.38
CA ILE A 320 -7.20 -4.78 -18.82
C ILE A 320 -6.54 -6.12 -19.13
N ASP A 321 -5.45 -6.44 -18.44
CA ASP A 321 -4.70 -7.68 -18.64
C ASP A 321 -5.51 -8.92 -18.21
N GLN A 322 -6.26 -8.82 -17.10
CA GLN A 322 -6.93 -9.97 -16.47
C GLN A 322 -8.36 -10.21 -16.93
N SER A 323 -9.07 -9.21 -17.44
CA SER A 323 -10.48 -9.34 -17.82
C SER A 323 -10.71 -9.10 -19.29
N ILE A 324 -10.02 -8.13 -19.89
CA ILE A 324 -10.16 -7.84 -21.32
C ILE A 324 -9.24 -8.76 -22.13
N GLY A 325 -8.03 -9.03 -21.65
CA GLY A 325 -7.06 -9.97 -22.24
C GLY A 325 -7.59 -11.39 -22.50
N PRO A 326 -8.04 -12.16 -21.49
CA PRO A 326 -8.60 -13.51 -21.65
C PRO A 326 -9.73 -13.59 -22.68
N ASP A 327 -10.59 -12.61 -22.60
CA ASP A 327 -11.82 -12.49 -23.36
C ASP A 327 -11.56 -12.14 -24.83
N ILE A 328 -10.52 -11.34 -25.07
CA ILE A 328 -9.91 -11.11 -26.39
C ILE A 328 -9.38 -12.43 -26.94
N VAL A 329 -8.60 -13.17 -26.15
CA VAL A 329 -8.00 -14.45 -26.54
C VAL A 329 -9.07 -15.49 -26.87
N ASP A 330 -10.13 -15.59 -26.06
CA ASP A 330 -11.25 -16.51 -26.28
C ASP A 330 -12.09 -16.12 -27.51
N ALA A 331 -12.29 -14.83 -27.76
CA ALA A 331 -12.98 -14.35 -28.98
C ALA A 331 -12.19 -14.67 -30.26
N VAL A 332 -10.85 -14.64 -30.22
CA VAL A 332 -10.01 -15.10 -31.34
C VAL A 332 -10.11 -16.61 -31.53
N LEU A 333 -10.19 -17.38 -30.44
CA LEU A 333 -10.29 -18.85 -30.49
C LEU A 333 -11.61 -19.36 -31.08
N GLU A 334 -12.74 -18.70 -30.78
CA GLU A 334 -14.06 -19.21 -31.16
C GLU A 334 -14.47 -18.91 -32.63
N ASN A 335 -13.71 -18.09 -33.37
CA ASN A 335 -14.01 -17.67 -34.75
C ASN A 335 -15.51 -17.34 -34.99
N LYS A 336 -16.16 -16.69 -34.02
CA LYS A 336 -17.61 -16.42 -34.09
C LYS A 336 -17.89 -15.16 -34.90
N SER A 337 -18.23 -15.37 -36.18
CA SER A 337 -18.94 -14.43 -37.04
C SER A 337 -20.30 -14.05 -36.44
N THR A 338 -20.71 -12.78 -36.55
CA THR A 338 -21.96 -12.39 -37.24
C THR A 338 -22.25 -10.88 -37.22
N ALA A 339 -22.61 -10.41 -38.42
CA ALA A 339 -23.48 -9.31 -38.86
C ALA A 339 -23.52 -7.97 -38.08
N TYR A 340 -23.03 -6.92 -38.74
CA TYR A 340 -23.33 -5.52 -38.44
C TYR A 340 -24.69 -5.11 -39.03
N SER A 341 -25.49 -4.36 -38.27
CA SER A 341 -26.48 -3.45 -38.84
C SER A 341 -25.97 -2.02 -38.66
N THR A 342 -26.23 -1.20 -39.67
CA THR A 342 -25.68 0.15 -39.89
C THR A 342 -26.24 1.18 -38.92
#